data_AF-A0A1I3NZH6-F1
#
_entry.id   AF-A0A1I3NZH6-F1
#
_cell.length_a   1.000
_cell.length_b   1.000
_cell.length_c   1.000
_cell.angle_alpha   90.00
_cell.angle_beta   90.00
_cell.angle_gamma   90.00
#
_symmetry.space_group_name_H-M   'P 1'
#
loop_
_entity.id
_entity.type
_entity.pdbx_description
1 polymer ?
#
loop_
_entity_poly.entity_id
_entity_poly.type
_entity_poly.pdbx_seq_one_letter_code
_entity_poly.pdbx_strand_id
1 'polypeptide(L)'
;MQILRLRDVIHTTGLGRSSIYKFSGRGLFPRPITLGGMSVGWRADRIDRWIVERIRERDSVAGNAEHTTPWAVTIGKEGEGQTGLRVLRIKQVMELTGLARATVYKYIHERNFPLPVSLVGASVGWVRAEIEYWLASCAEDSSDELLNESEAFSEAA
;
A
#
# COMPACT_ATOMS: atom_id res chain seq x y z
N MET A 1 22.54 -1.04 1.23
CA MET A 1 22.06 -0.48 2.52
C MET A 1 21.76 1.00 2.34
N GLN A 2 20.49 1.34 2.09
CA GLN A 2 20.06 2.71 1.83
C GLN A 2 19.61 3.38 3.14
N ILE A 3 19.97 4.65 3.33
CA ILE A 3 19.49 5.47 4.44
C ILE A 3 18.48 6.50 3.93
N LEU A 4 17.29 6.46 4.50
CA LEU A 4 16.19 7.40 4.27
C LEU A 4 16.33 8.60 5.20
N ARG A 5 16.17 9.81 4.64
CA ARG A 5 16.01 11.02 5.44
C ARG A 5 14.56 11.13 5.91
N LEU A 6 14.31 12.01 6.89
CA LEU A 6 12.97 12.21 7.43
C LEU A 6 11.91 12.46 6.35
N ARG A 7 12.25 13.26 5.31
CA ARG A 7 11.35 13.52 4.18
C ARG A 7 10.98 12.23 3.43
N ASP A 8 11.97 11.39 3.16
CA ASP A 8 11.75 10.11 2.47
C ASP A 8 10.92 9.19 3.34
N VAL A 9 11.20 9.11 4.65
CA VAL A 9 10.40 8.32 5.60
C VAL A 9 8.93 8.79 5.61
N ILE A 10 8.68 10.10 5.58
CA ILE A 10 7.31 10.64 5.47
C ILE A 10 6.67 10.22 4.14
N HIS A 11 7.42 10.28 3.03
CA HIS A 11 6.91 9.89 1.72
C HIS A 11 6.65 8.37 1.59
N THR A 12 7.45 7.55 2.25
CA THR A 12 7.35 6.08 2.26
C THR A 12 6.24 5.61 3.20
N THR A 13 6.13 6.16 4.42
CA THR A 13 5.18 5.68 5.44
C THR A 13 3.86 6.45 5.46
N GLY A 14 3.82 7.64 4.87
CA GLY A 14 2.68 8.55 4.96
C GLY A 14 2.46 9.12 6.37
N LEU A 15 3.34 8.85 7.33
CA LEU A 15 3.24 9.38 8.69
C LEU A 15 3.80 10.81 8.75
N GLY A 16 3.13 11.68 9.52
CA GLY A 16 3.63 13.02 9.77
C GLY A 16 4.90 13.02 10.64
N ARG A 17 5.73 14.06 10.51
CA ARG A 17 6.98 14.25 11.28
C ARG A 17 6.79 14.04 12.78
N SER A 18 5.79 14.67 13.37
CA SER A 18 5.52 14.59 14.81
C SER A 18 5.14 13.17 15.24
N SER A 19 4.35 12.47 14.44
CA SER A 19 3.99 11.07 14.66
C SER A 19 5.21 10.17 14.63
N ILE A 20 6.10 10.34 13.64
CA ILE A 20 7.34 9.56 13.52
C ILE A 20 8.17 9.67 14.80
N TYR A 21 8.45 10.88 15.28
CA TYR A 21 9.23 11.06 16.51
C TYR A 21 8.50 10.53 17.76
N LYS A 22 7.19 10.79 17.86
CA LYS A 22 6.35 10.29 18.97
C LYS A 22 6.37 8.76 19.06
N PHE A 23 6.22 8.08 17.94
CA PHE A 23 6.18 6.62 17.88
C PHE A 23 7.57 6.00 17.99
N SER A 24 8.61 6.67 17.47
CA SER A 24 9.99 6.26 17.69
C SER A 24 10.36 6.30 19.17
N GLY A 25 9.90 7.30 19.92
CA GLY A 25 10.10 7.38 21.37
C GLY A 25 9.34 6.30 22.15
N ARG A 26 8.18 5.86 21.65
CA ARG A 26 7.37 4.78 22.22
C ARG A 26 7.79 3.37 21.80
N GLY A 27 8.78 3.24 20.91
CA GLY A 27 9.21 1.95 20.37
C GLY A 27 8.25 1.31 19.37
N LEU A 28 7.23 2.04 18.90
CA LEU A 28 6.24 1.57 17.92
C LEU A 28 6.67 1.85 16.47
N PHE A 29 7.74 2.60 16.28
CA PHE A 29 8.32 2.93 14.98
C PHE A 29 9.85 2.73 15.02
N PRO A 30 10.49 2.34 13.91
CA PRO A 30 11.93 2.13 13.86
C PRO A 30 12.73 3.35 14.36
N ARG A 31 13.72 3.09 15.22
CA ARG A 31 14.57 4.14 15.77
C ARG A 31 15.47 4.75 14.69
N PRO A 32 15.66 6.07 14.68
CA PRO A 32 16.62 6.71 13.80
C PRO A 32 18.05 6.30 14.17
N ILE A 33 18.92 6.25 13.16
CA ILE A 33 20.37 6.17 13.32
C ILE A 33 20.98 7.56 13.15
N THR A 34 21.96 7.89 13.98
CA THR A 34 22.73 9.13 13.87
C THR A 34 23.80 8.96 12.79
N LEU A 35 23.82 9.85 11.81
CA LEU A 35 24.77 9.82 10.68
C LEU A 35 25.97 10.76 10.89
N GLY A 36 26.05 11.38 12.08
CA GLY A 36 27.04 12.39 12.44
C GLY A 36 26.39 13.74 12.76
N GLY A 37 26.81 14.37 13.86
CA GLY A 37 26.25 15.63 14.34
C GLY A 37 24.73 15.55 14.62
N MET A 38 23.99 16.58 14.20
CA MET A 38 22.52 16.67 14.34
C MET A 38 21.75 15.90 13.25
N SER A 39 22.46 15.21 12.34
CA SER A 39 21.83 14.49 11.23
C SER A 39 21.36 13.10 11.66
N VAL A 40 20.06 12.85 11.48
CA VAL A 40 19.44 11.53 11.67
C VAL A 40 18.95 10.94 10.35
N GLY A 41 18.91 9.62 10.27
CA GLY A 41 18.32 8.88 9.15
C GLY A 41 17.74 7.55 9.61
N TRP A 42 17.01 6.87 8.72
CA TRP A 42 16.43 5.56 8.97
C TRP A 42 16.93 4.58 7.92
N ARG A 43 17.21 3.34 8.31
CA ARG A 43 17.52 2.29 7.33
C ARG A 43 16.28 1.95 6.53
N ALA A 44 16.37 1.96 5.20
CA ALA A 44 15.26 1.58 4.32
C ALA A 44 14.71 0.19 4.71
N ASP A 45 15.59 -0.81 4.80
CA ASP A 45 15.22 -2.19 5.19
C ASP A 45 14.40 -2.28 6.50
N ARG A 46 14.67 -1.39 7.46
CA ARG A 46 13.94 -1.35 8.74
C ARG A 46 12.54 -0.78 8.58
N ILE A 47 12.39 0.25 7.74
CA ILE A 47 11.09 0.84 7.40
C ILE A 47 10.27 -0.16 6.59
N ASP A 48 10.87 -0.76 5.57
CA ASP A 48 10.21 -1.74 4.70
C ASP A 48 9.72 -2.95 5.52
N ARG A 49 10.59 -3.51 6.37
CA ARG A 49 10.21 -4.59 7.28
C ARG A 49 9.05 -4.18 8.20
N TRP A 50 9.12 -2.97 8.75
CA TRP A 50 8.05 -2.47 9.61
C TRP A 50 6.72 -2.33 8.87
N ILE A 51 6.72 -1.90 7.61
CA ILE A 51 5.50 -1.86 6.76
C ILE A 51 4.98 -3.28 6.50
N VAL A 52 5.87 -4.22 6.14
CA VAL A 52 5.50 -5.63 5.89
C VAL A 52 4.87 -6.27 7.13
N GLU A 53 5.41 -6.00 8.31
CA GLU A 53 4.81 -6.50 9.56
C GLU A 53 3.38 -5.99 9.76
N ARG A 54 3.10 -4.72 9.47
CA ARG A 54 1.74 -4.16 9.58
C ARG A 54 0.77 -4.76 8.56
N ILE A 55 1.26 -5.02 7.34
CA ILE A 55 0.50 -5.72 6.30
C ILE A 55 0.15 -7.13 6.80
N ARG A 56 1.14 -7.88 7.32
CA ARG A 56 0.91 -9.23 7.87
C ARG A 56 -0.07 -9.23 9.03
N GLU A 57 -0.01 -8.24 9.92
CA GLU A 57 -0.97 -8.10 11.01
C GLU A 57 -2.40 -7.89 10.48
N ARG A 58 -2.58 -7.05 9.45
CA ARG A 58 -3.87 -6.87 8.77
C ARG A 58 -4.38 -8.20 8.20
N ASP A 59 -3.51 -8.92 7.51
CA ASP A 59 -3.85 -10.16 6.79
C ASP A 59 -4.06 -11.35 7.73
N SER A 60 -3.48 -11.32 8.94
CA SER A 60 -3.67 -12.36 9.96
C SER A 60 -5.11 -12.46 10.47
N VAL A 61 -5.91 -11.42 10.25
CA VAL A 61 -7.34 -11.42 10.59
C VAL A 61 -8.11 -12.14 9.49
N ALA A 62 -8.60 -13.34 9.78
CA ALA A 62 -9.21 -14.27 8.81
C ALA A 62 -10.32 -13.67 7.92
N GLY A 63 -11.00 -12.59 8.34
CA GLY A 63 -12.01 -11.90 7.52
C GLY A 63 -11.47 -10.94 6.45
N ASN A 64 -10.18 -10.57 6.51
CA ASN A 64 -9.56 -9.60 5.61
C ASN A 64 -8.87 -10.26 4.41
N ALA A 65 -8.60 -11.57 4.48
CA ALA A 65 -7.90 -12.33 3.45
C ALA A 65 -8.69 -12.44 2.14
N GLU A 66 -10.03 -12.50 2.21
CA GLU A 66 -10.91 -12.58 1.04
C GLU A 66 -10.96 -11.29 0.20
N HIS A 67 -10.62 -10.14 0.80
CA HIS A 67 -10.64 -8.81 0.15
C HIS A 67 -9.25 -8.37 -0.33
N THR A 68 -8.23 -9.15 0.03
CA THR A 68 -6.85 -8.89 -0.34
C THR A 68 -6.58 -9.80 -1.52
N THR A 69 -6.52 -9.25 -2.73
CA THR A 69 -6.20 -10.02 -3.93
C THR A 69 -4.92 -10.85 -3.73
N PRO A 70 -4.80 -12.02 -4.41
CA PRO A 70 -4.05 -13.19 -3.93
C PRO A 70 -2.52 -13.10 -3.99
N TRP A 71 -1.95 -11.90 -4.07
CA TRP A 71 -0.50 -11.73 -4.12
C TRP A 71 0.11 -11.30 -2.79
N ALA A 72 -0.67 -11.10 -1.71
CA ALA A 72 -0.24 -10.72 -0.35
C ALA A 72 1.28 -10.91 -0.14
N VAL A 73 2.04 -9.91 -0.63
CA VAL A 73 3.50 -9.91 -0.66
C VAL A 73 4.16 -11.08 -1.45
N THR A 74 4.22 -11.01 -2.79
CA THR A 74 5.36 -11.57 -3.58
C THR A 74 6.61 -10.71 -3.34
N ILE A 75 6.93 -10.42 -2.08
CA ILE A 75 8.24 -9.92 -1.68
C ILE A 75 8.92 -11.09 -0.98
N GLY A 76 9.28 -12.08 -1.81
CA GLY A 76 9.81 -13.36 -1.33
C GLY A 76 10.44 -14.27 -2.40
N LYS A 77 10.27 -13.97 -3.70
CA LYS A 77 11.02 -14.54 -4.82
C LYS A 77 11.19 -13.38 -5.79
N GLU A 78 12.26 -12.60 -5.81
CA GLU A 78 13.66 -12.92 -6.02
C GLU A 78 14.51 -11.80 -5.41
N GLY A 79 15.73 -12.12 -5.00
CA GLY A 79 16.58 -11.22 -4.25
C GLY A 79 17.18 -10.11 -5.08
N GLU A 80 16.46 -9.02 -5.31
CA GLU A 80 17.02 -7.72 -5.70
C GLU A 80 16.28 -6.57 -5.01
N GLY A 81 17.05 -5.70 -4.34
CA GLY A 81 16.68 -4.40 -3.76
C GLY A 81 15.19 -4.08 -3.56
N GLN A 82 14.62 -4.51 -2.44
CA GLN A 82 13.30 -4.02 -2.01
C GLN A 82 13.38 -2.57 -1.55
N THR A 83 13.31 -1.66 -2.52
CA THR A 83 13.20 -0.21 -2.32
C THR A 83 11.97 0.26 -3.07
N GLY A 84 10.79 0.09 -2.48
CA GLY A 84 9.54 0.45 -3.17
C GLY A 84 8.26 0.37 -2.36
N LEU A 85 8.28 -0.11 -1.11
CA LEU A 85 7.07 -0.20 -0.29
C LEU A 85 6.63 1.19 0.16
N ARG A 86 5.66 1.75 -0.56
CA ARG A 86 5.09 3.06 -0.26
C ARG A 86 3.67 2.92 0.25
N VAL A 87 3.41 3.58 1.36
CA VAL A 87 2.08 3.71 1.96
C VAL A 87 1.48 5.06 1.58
N LEU A 88 0.30 5.00 0.99
CA LEU A 88 -0.49 6.14 0.56
C LEU A 88 -1.51 6.52 1.64
N ARG A 89 -1.68 7.82 1.87
CA ARG A 89 -2.78 8.37 2.66
C ARG A 89 -3.99 8.57 1.76
N ILE A 90 -5.19 8.63 2.35
CA ILE A 90 -6.45 8.80 1.61
C ILE A 90 -6.42 9.92 0.56
N LYS A 91 -5.78 11.06 0.85
CA LYS A 91 -5.61 12.14 -0.13
C LYS A 91 -4.82 11.71 -1.36
N GLN A 92 -3.73 10.97 -1.17
CA GLN A 92 -2.91 10.43 -2.24
C GLN A 92 -3.65 9.33 -3.00
N VAL A 93 -4.45 8.51 -2.31
CA VAL A 93 -5.30 7.50 -2.96
C VAL A 93 -6.29 8.17 -3.91
N MET A 94 -6.99 9.22 -3.45
CA MET A 94 -7.92 9.99 -4.29
C MET A 94 -7.23 10.64 -5.49
N GLU A 95 -6.01 11.15 -5.31
CA GLU A 95 -5.22 11.75 -6.39
C GLU A 95 -4.78 10.70 -7.41
N LEU A 96 -4.43 9.48 -6.97
CA LEU A 96 -4.01 8.39 -7.84
C LEU A 96 -5.17 7.77 -8.61
N THR A 97 -6.32 7.57 -7.97
CA THR A 97 -7.49 6.93 -8.58
C THR A 97 -8.43 7.91 -9.27
N GLY A 98 -8.30 9.21 -9.00
CA GLY A 98 -9.27 10.22 -9.43
C GLY A 98 -10.64 10.12 -8.74
N LEU A 99 -10.82 9.18 -7.80
CA LEU A 99 -12.09 8.93 -7.14
C LEU A 99 -12.33 9.88 -5.97
N ALA A 100 -13.61 10.23 -5.76
CA ALA A 100 -14.03 10.94 -4.56
C ALA A 100 -13.87 10.05 -3.31
N ARG A 101 -13.57 10.67 -2.17
CA ARG A 101 -13.40 9.98 -0.87
C ARG A 101 -14.56 9.03 -0.55
N ALA A 102 -15.80 9.49 -0.76
CA ALA A 102 -16.99 8.70 -0.47
C ALA A 102 -17.05 7.43 -1.34
N THR A 103 -16.67 7.53 -2.61
CA THR A 103 -16.62 6.40 -3.55
C THR A 103 -15.57 5.38 -3.12
N VAL A 104 -14.40 5.83 -2.65
CA VAL A 104 -13.37 4.94 -2.10
C VAL A 104 -13.94 4.13 -0.93
N TYR A 105 -14.61 4.77 0.03
CA TYR A 105 -15.23 4.04 1.15
C TYR A 105 -16.38 3.13 0.71
N LYS A 106 -17.17 3.56 -0.29
CA LYS A 106 -18.21 2.73 -0.89
C LYS A 106 -17.63 1.44 -1.45
N TYR A 107 -16.57 1.51 -2.25
CA TYR A 107 -15.93 0.31 -2.81
C TYR A 107 -15.24 -0.56 -1.76
N ILE A 108 -14.74 0.03 -0.67
CA ILE A 108 -14.26 -0.74 0.49
C ILE A 108 -15.40 -1.58 1.09
N HIS A 109 -16.61 -1.01 1.24
CA HIS A 109 -17.78 -1.75 1.73
C HIS A 109 -18.29 -2.78 0.74
N GLU A 110 -18.25 -2.49 -0.56
CA GLU A 110 -18.62 -3.40 -1.65
C GLU A 110 -17.55 -4.48 -1.91
N ARG A 111 -16.50 -4.53 -1.11
CA ARG A 111 -15.37 -5.48 -1.22
C ARG A 111 -14.59 -5.39 -2.53
N ASN A 112 -14.76 -4.31 -3.29
CA ASN A 112 -14.13 -4.08 -4.58
C ASN A 112 -12.95 -3.08 -4.50
N PHE A 113 -12.36 -2.89 -3.31
CA PHE A 113 -11.23 -1.97 -3.11
C PHE A 113 -10.29 -2.48 -2.03
N PRO A 114 -8.96 -2.25 -2.15
CA PRO A 114 -7.99 -2.69 -1.15
C PRO A 114 -8.24 -2.13 0.26
N LEU A 115 -8.07 -2.99 1.27
CA LEU A 115 -8.26 -2.64 2.67
C LEU A 115 -7.09 -1.79 3.21
N PRO A 116 -7.39 -0.74 4.00
CA PRO A 116 -6.36 0.05 4.63
C PRO A 116 -5.58 -0.76 5.69
N VAL A 117 -4.26 -0.56 5.70
CA VAL A 117 -3.33 -1.07 6.70
C VAL A 117 -3.27 -0.10 7.89
N SER A 118 -3.47 -0.63 9.10
CA SER A 118 -3.26 0.11 10.34
C SER A 118 -1.77 0.27 10.61
N LEU A 119 -1.28 1.51 10.58
CA LEU A 119 0.15 1.80 10.78
C LEU A 119 0.49 1.90 12.27
N VAL A 120 0.11 3.01 12.91
CA VAL A 120 0.30 3.23 14.34
C VAL A 120 -0.82 4.09 14.90
N GLY A 121 -1.43 3.63 15.99
CA GLY A 121 -2.61 4.28 16.59
C GLY A 121 -3.76 4.37 15.59
N ALA A 122 -4.40 5.54 15.49
CA ALA A 122 -5.49 5.77 14.54
C ALA A 122 -5.02 6.05 13.09
N SER A 123 -3.73 5.92 12.79
CA SER A 123 -3.19 6.22 11.47
C SER A 123 -3.33 5.03 10.53
N VAL A 124 -4.14 5.16 9.48
CA VAL A 124 -4.38 4.11 8.46
C VAL A 124 -3.89 4.51 7.07
N GLY A 125 -3.35 3.59 6.28
CA GLY A 125 -2.86 3.88 4.93
C GLY A 125 -3.02 2.71 3.97
N TRP A 126 -2.86 2.95 2.68
CA TRP A 126 -3.00 1.94 1.62
C TRP A 126 -1.64 1.63 1.01
N VAL A 127 -1.39 0.37 0.66
CA VAL A 127 -0.16 0.02 -0.04
C VAL A 127 -0.28 0.49 -1.48
N ARG A 128 0.70 1.26 -1.97
CA ARG A 128 0.67 1.82 -3.33
C ARG A 128 0.49 0.74 -4.40
N ALA A 129 1.22 -0.36 -4.27
CA ALA A 129 1.15 -1.49 -5.21
C ALA A 129 -0.25 -2.12 -5.26
N GLU A 130 -0.99 -2.15 -4.14
CA GLU A 130 -2.38 -2.66 -4.11
C GLU A 130 -3.32 -1.75 -4.92
N ILE A 131 -3.15 -0.44 -4.80
CA ILE A 131 -3.97 0.52 -5.56
C ILE A 131 -3.65 0.48 -7.05
N GLU A 132 -2.36 0.40 -7.41
CA GLU A 132 -1.93 0.31 -8.82
C GLU A 132 -2.41 -0.99 -9.46
N TYR A 133 -2.34 -2.11 -8.75
CA TYR A 133 -2.88 -3.38 -9.22
C TYR A 133 -4.40 -3.30 -9.44
N TRP A 134 -5.13 -2.75 -8.46
CA TRP A 134 -6.58 -2.57 -8.59
C TRP A 134 -6.96 -1.71 -9.79
N LEU A 135 -6.22 -0.61 -10.04
CA LEU A 135 -6.42 0.22 -11.23
C LEU A 135 -6.19 -0.57 -12.54
N ALA A 136 -5.21 -1.46 -12.56
CA ALA A 136 -4.94 -2.32 -13.72
C ALA A 136 -6.10 -3.31 -13.96
N SER A 137 -6.58 -3.98 -12.90
CA SER A 137 -7.73 -4.89 -13.01
C SER A 137 -9.02 -4.17 -13.47
N CYS A 138 -9.28 -2.96 -12.97
CA CYS A 138 -10.43 -2.17 -13.44
C CYS A 138 -10.33 -1.79 -14.93
N ALA A 139 -9.11 -1.62 -15.46
CA ALA A 139 -8.90 -1.36 -16.88
C ALA A 139 -9.13 -2.62 -17.73
N GLU A 140 -8.80 -3.80 -17.21
CA GLU A 140 -9.01 -5.09 -17.88
C GLU A 140 -10.51 -5.44 -17.98
N ASP A 141 -11.30 -5.20 -16.92
CA ASP A 141 -12.76 -5.38 -16.97
C ASP A 141 -13.45 -4.47 -18.02
N SER A 142 -12.80 -3.36 -18.41
CA SER A 142 -13.29 -2.45 -19.45
C SER A 142 -12.94 -2.91 -20.88
N SER A 143 -12.04 -3.89 -21.03
CA SER A 143 -11.46 -4.32 -22.30
C SER A 143 -12.13 -5.57 -22.89
N ASP A 144 -12.76 -6.40 -22.04
CA ASP A 144 -13.33 -7.70 -22.42
C ASP A 144 -14.75 -7.63 -23.00
N GLU A 145 -15.46 -6.51 -22.87
CA GLU A 145 -16.82 -6.35 -23.42
C GLU A 145 -16.86 -6.22 -24.96
N LEU A 146 -15.73 -5.99 -25.64
CA LEU A 146 -15.70 -5.79 -27.10
C LEU A 146 -15.31 -7.03 -27.92
N LEU A 147 -15.05 -8.18 -27.28
CA LEU A 147 -14.73 -9.43 -27.99
C LEU A 147 -15.83 -10.50 -27.91
N ASN A 148 -16.71 -10.45 -26.91
CA ASN A 148 -17.77 -11.45 -26.73
C ASN A 148 -19.00 -11.26 -27.65
N GLU A 149 -19.13 -10.11 -28.34
CA GLU A 149 -20.19 -9.93 -29.36
C GLU A 149 -19.83 -10.54 -30.73
N SER A 150 -18.57 -10.90 -30.96
CA SER A 150 -18.12 -11.41 -32.27
C SER A 150 -18.27 -12.94 -32.44
N GLU A 151 -18.30 -13.71 -31.35
CA GLU A 151 -18.50 -15.17 -31.40
C GLU A 151 -19.98 -15.58 -31.46
N ALA A 152 -20.91 -14.74 -30.97
CA ALA A 152 -22.34 -15.03 -31.02
C ALA A 152 -22.96 -14.93 -32.42
N PHE A 153 -22.28 -14.29 -33.39
CA PHE A 153 -22.76 -14.16 -34.77
C PHE A 153 -22.24 -15.25 -35.72
N SER A 154 -21.30 -16.10 -35.30
CA SER A 154 -20.72 -17.14 -36.17
C SER A 154 -21.43 -18.51 -36.08
N GLU A 155 -22.37 -18.70 -35.16
CA GLU A 155 -23.05 -20.00 -34.95
C GLU A 155 -24.49 -20.06 -35.52
N ALA A 156 -24.82 -19.13 -36.44
CA ALA A 156 -26.13 -19.05 -37.10
C ALA A 156 -26.06 -19.11 -38.64
N ALA A 157 -25.05 -19.78 -39.20
CA ALA A 157 -24.92 -20.04 -40.65
C ALA A 157 -24.67 -21.53 -40.91
#